data_AF-A0A0C2HQE1-F1
#
_entry.id   AF-A0A0C2HQE1-F1
#
_cell.length_a   1.000
_cell.length_b   1.000
_cell.length_c   1.000
_cell.angle_alpha   90.00
_cell.angle_beta   90.00
_cell.angle_gamma   90.00
#
_symmetry.space_group_name_H-M   'P 1'
#
loop_
_entity.id
_entity.type
_entity.pdbx_description
1 polymer ?
#
loop_
_entity_poly.entity_id
_entity_poly.type
_entity_poly.pdbx_seq_one_letter_code
_entity_poly.pdbx_strand_id
1 'polypeptide(L)'
;MFKFDKYTLPYHITNMIFYVFTLAVIGFIYVYIFYPPLSDVATQEFFATFGLREFGGLFFFLLLIITPLLVLFGAVHHFYRIITYRKSGRTAAE
;
A
#
# COMPACT_ATOMS: atom_id res chain seq x y z
N MET A 1 -2.37 -6.20 -15.28
CA MET A 1 -0.90 -6.19 -15.18
C MET A 1 -0.33 -6.37 -16.57
N PHE A 2 0.37 -5.36 -17.10
CA PHE A 2 1.10 -5.51 -18.36
C PHE A 2 2.03 -6.73 -18.25
N LYS A 3 2.03 -7.60 -19.27
CA LYS A 3 2.79 -8.86 -19.29
C LYS A 3 4.30 -8.61 -19.48
N PHE A 4 4.88 -7.74 -18.66
CA PHE A 4 6.33 -7.58 -18.61
C PHE A 4 6.91 -8.72 -17.78
N ASP A 5 8.01 -9.31 -18.27
CA ASP A 5 8.76 -10.29 -17.49
C ASP A 5 9.23 -9.62 -16.18
N LYS A 6 9.05 -10.33 -15.06
CA LYS A 6 9.37 -9.86 -13.70
C LYS A 6 10.83 -9.43 -13.50
N TYR A 7 11.74 -9.83 -14.38
CA TYR A 7 13.15 -9.47 -14.33
C TYR A 7 13.50 -8.24 -15.16
N THR A 8 12.53 -7.63 -15.81
CA THR A 8 12.76 -6.48 -16.71
C THR A 8 12.58 -5.15 -15.99
N LEU A 9 13.32 -4.14 -16.43
CA LEU A 9 13.18 -2.78 -15.92
C LEU A 9 11.75 -2.21 -16.12
N PRO A 10 11.08 -2.40 -17.28
CA PRO A 10 9.70 -1.96 -17.47
C PRO A 10 8.70 -2.57 -16.48
N TYR A 11 8.90 -3.83 -16.09
CA TYR A 11 8.10 -4.46 -15.03
C TYR A 11 8.24 -3.70 -13.71
N HIS A 12 9.48 -3.41 -13.30
CA HIS A 12 9.69 -2.74 -12.02
C HIS A 12 9.20 -1.28 -12.03
N ILE A 13 9.39 -0.54 -13.12
CA ILE A 13 8.87 0.83 -13.28
C ILE A 13 7.34 0.85 -13.22
N THR A 14 6.68 0.01 -14.02
CA THR A 14 5.21 -0.01 -14.10
C THR A 14 4.59 -0.33 -12.74
N ASN A 15 5.16 -1.32 -12.03
CA ASN A 15 4.69 -1.67 -10.70
C ASN A 15 5.03 -0.58 -9.65
N MET A 16 6.19 0.07 -9.73
CA MET A 16 6.52 1.20 -8.84
C MET A 16 5.47 2.31 -8.97
N ILE A 17 5.10 2.68 -10.19
CA ILE A 17 4.07 3.70 -10.46
C ILE A 17 2.73 3.25 -9.86
N PHE A 18 2.34 1.99 -10.07
CA PHE A 18 1.11 1.43 -9.51
C PHE A 18 1.09 1.48 -7.98
N TYR A 19 2.16 1.05 -7.31
CA TYR A 19 2.23 1.07 -5.84
C TYR A 19 2.24 2.49 -5.29
N VAL A 20 2.95 3.43 -5.91
CA VAL A 20 2.95 4.84 -5.50
C VAL A 20 1.57 5.48 -5.69
N PHE A 21 0.92 5.22 -6.82
CA PHE A 21 -0.44 5.69 -7.06
C PHE A 21 -1.42 5.10 -6.04
N THR A 22 -1.32 3.79 -5.77
CA THR A 22 -2.14 3.11 -4.76
C THR A 22 -1.90 3.69 -3.37
N LEU A 23 -0.65 3.98 -3.00
CA LEU A 23 -0.31 4.60 -1.72
C LEU A 23 -0.92 6.00 -1.60
N ALA A 24 -0.92 6.80 -2.68
CA ALA A 24 -1.58 8.09 -2.71
C ALA A 24 -3.10 7.97 -2.53
N VAL A 25 -3.75 7.02 -3.23
CA VAL A 25 -5.19 6.75 -3.06
C VAL A 25 -5.51 6.31 -1.63
N ILE A 26 -4.71 5.40 -1.06
CA ILE A 26 -4.85 4.99 0.34
C ILE A 26 -4.67 6.19 1.28
N GLY A 27 -3.68 7.06 1.02
CA GLY A 27 -3.49 8.29 1.78
C GLY A 27 -4.73 9.19 1.76
N PHE A 28 -5.37 9.36 0.60
CA PHE A 28 -6.62 10.12 0.50
C PHE A 28 -7.78 9.45 1.25
N ILE A 29 -7.91 8.13 1.16
CA ILE A 29 -8.90 7.37 1.94
C ILE A 29 -8.67 7.62 3.44
N TYR A 30 -7.43 7.57 3.90
CA TYR A 30 -7.09 7.86 5.28
C TYR A 30 -7.47 9.27 5.71
N VAL A 31 -7.14 10.27 4.90
CA VAL A 31 -7.40 11.68 5.22
C VAL A 31 -8.90 12.00 5.21
N TYR A 32 -9.66 11.44 4.28
CA TYR A 32 -11.06 11.85 4.08
C TYR A 32 -12.09 10.90 4.71
N ILE A 33 -11.76 9.63 4.90
CA ILE A 33 -12.68 8.63 5.44
C ILE A 33 -12.34 8.30 6.88
N PHE A 34 -11.05 8.05 7.19
CA PHE A 34 -10.66 7.57 8.51
C PHE A 34 -10.25 8.69 9.47
N TYR A 35 -9.61 9.75 9.01
CA TYR A 35 -9.16 10.83 9.88
C TYR A 35 -10.32 11.56 10.58
N PRO A 36 -11.43 11.92 9.92
CA PRO A 36 -12.54 12.59 10.60
C PRO A 36 -13.06 11.84 11.84
N PRO A 37 -13.44 10.55 11.75
CA PRO A 37 -13.91 9.81 12.92
C PRO A 37 -12.82 9.50 13.96
N LEU A 38 -11.54 9.45 13.54
CA LEU A 38 -10.40 9.29 14.47
C LEU A 38 -10.07 10.58 15.22
N SER A 39 -10.33 11.74 14.62
CA SER A 39 -10.01 13.05 15.17
C SER A 39 -11.08 13.61 16.11
N ASP A 40 -12.33 13.14 15.97
CA ASP A 40 -13.40 13.53 16.86
C ASP A 40 -13.31 12.80 18.21
N VAL A 41 -13.53 13.56 19.30
CA VAL A 41 -13.50 13.06 20.69
C VAL A 41 -14.59 12.01 20.96
N ALA A 42 -15.54 11.84 20.02
CA ALA A 42 -16.59 10.81 20.01
C ALA A 42 -16.13 9.45 19.42
N THR A 43 -14.82 9.20 19.33
CA THR A 43 -14.22 7.93 18.90
C THR A 43 -14.86 6.71 19.55
N GLN A 44 -15.29 6.81 20.82
CA GLN A 44 -15.96 5.69 21.52
C GLN A 44 -17.30 5.29 20.87
N GLU A 45 -18.12 6.24 20.41
CA GLU A 45 -19.40 5.94 19.74
C GLU A 45 -19.18 5.45 18.31
N PHE A 46 -18.23 6.04 17.59
CA PHE A 46 -17.86 5.58 16.25
C PHE A 46 -17.37 4.13 16.26
N PHE A 47 -16.50 3.75 17.21
CA PHE A 47 -16.02 2.36 17.31
C PHE A 47 -17.06 1.38 17.86
N ALA A 48 -17.99 1.85 18.71
CA ALA A 48 -19.10 1.03 19.18
C ALA A 48 -20.12 0.71 18.07
N THR A 49 -20.21 1.56 17.03
CA THR A 49 -21.15 1.41 15.91
C THR A 49 -20.52 0.85 14.63
N PHE A 50 -19.24 1.12 14.36
CA PHE A 50 -18.53 0.64 13.15
C PHE A 50 -18.06 -0.82 13.25
N GLY A 51 -18.23 -1.49 14.40
CA GLY A 51 -17.85 -2.88 14.60
C GLY A 51 -18.86 -3.62 15.48
N LEU A 52 -19.64 -4.53 14.89
CA LEU A 52 -20.70 -5.32 15.56
C LEU A 52 -20.26 -6.23 16.74
N ARG A 53 -18.99 -6.22 17.16
CA ARG A 53 -18.40 -6.78 18.40
C ARG A 53 -16.87 -6.64 18.32
N GLU A 54 -16.21 -6.60 19.48
CA GLU A 54 -14.76 -6.36 19.70
C GLU A 54 -13.82 -7.01 18.66
N PHE A 55 -14.12 -8.24 18.21
CA PHE A 55 -13.28 -8.98 17.27
C PHE A 55 -13.27 -8.42 15.84
N GLY A 56 -14.43 -7.96 15.33
CA GLY A 56 -14.55 -7.41 13.98
C GLY A 56 -13.84 -6.07 13.85
N GLY A 57 -13.93 -5.24 14.89
CA GLY A 57 -13.21 -3.97 14.97
C GLY A 57 -11.70 -4.17 14.97
N LEU A 58 -11.19 -5.09 15.80
CA LEU A 58 -9.75 -5.36 15.88
C LEU A 58 -9.15 -5.81 14.55
N PHE A 59 -9.82 -6.73 13.84
CA PHE A 59 -9.37 -7.20 12.53
C PHE A 59 -9.38 -6.07 11.48
N PHE A 60 -10.40 -5.21 11.52
CA PHE A 60 -10.47 -4.05 10.66
C PHE A 60 -9.28 -3.08 10.88
N PHE A 61 -8.92 -2.77 12.13
CA PHE A 61 -7.74 -1.94 12.42
C PHE A 61 -6.43 -2.57 11.98
N LEU A 62 -6.32 -3.89 12.13
CA LEU A 62 -5.15 -4.61 11.69
C LEU A 62 -4.99 -4.49 10.17
N LEU A 63 -6.07 -4.70 9.41
CA LEU A 63 -6.06 -4.50 7.96
C LEU A 63 -5.77 -3.05 7.59
N LEU A 64 -6.41 -2.11 8.29
CA LEU A 64 -6.21 -0.68 8.10
C LEU A 64 -4.71 -0.37 8.16
N ILE A 65 -3.99 -0.84 9.17
CA ILE A 65 -2.53 -0.60 9.32
C ILE A 65 -1.67 -1.44 8.35
N ILE A 66 -1.97 -2.73 8.19
CA ILE A 66 -1.13 -3.65 7.40
C ILE A 66 -1.16 -3.31 5.91
N THR A 67 -2.33 -2.96 5.36
CA THR A 67 -2.46 -2.72 3.92
C THR A 67 -1.55 -1.60 3.40
N PRO A 68 -1.50 -0.39 4.00
CA PRO A 68 -0.55 0.66 3.64
C PRO A 68 0.91 0.20 3.73
N LEU A 69 1.26 -0.56 4.77
CA LEU A 69 2.63 -1.08 4.95
C LEU A 69 3.02 -2.05 3.83
N LEU A 70 2.11 -2.92 3.41
CA LEU A 70 2.35 -3.84 2.29
C LEU A 70 2.50 -3.09 0.95
N VAL A 71 1.68 -2.06 0.73
CA VAL A 71 1.78 -1.21 -0.47
C VAL A 71 3.09 -0.42 -0.48
N LEU A 72 3.47 0.14 0.66
CA LEU A 72 4.75 0.83 0.84
C LEU A 72 5.94 -0.11 0.60
N PHE A 73 5.88 -1.33 1.14
CA PHE A 73 6.90 -2.36 0.88
C PHE A 73 7.02 -2.66 -0.62
N GLY A 74 5.89 -2.82 -1.32
CA GLY A 74 5.86 -2.97 -2.78
C GLY A 74 6.54 -1.82 -3.51
N ALA A 75 6.20 -0.57 -3.16
CA ALA A 75 6.81 0.63 -3.74
C ALA A 75 8.34 0.64 -3.53
N VAL A 76 8.80 0.39 -2.30
CA VAL A 76 10.22 0.39 -1.93
C VAL A 76 10.97 -0.75 -2.62
N HIS A 77 10.40 -1.95 -2.68
CA HIS A 77 10.99 -3.09 -3.38
C HIS A 77 11.21 -2.77 -4.87
N HIS A 78 10.19 -2.23 -5.54
CA HIS A 78 10.30 -1.89 -6.95
C HIS A 78 11.27 -0.72 -7.20
N PHE A 79 11.26 0.28 -6.34
CA PHE A 79 12.23 1.38 -6.39
C PHE A 79 13.67 0.87 -6.22
N TYR A 80 13.92 0.01 -5.23
CA TYR A 80 15.22 -0.62 -5.00
C TYR A 80 15.70 -1.40 -6.23
N ARG A 81 14.81 -2.18 -6.87
CA ARG A 81 15.13 -2.93 -8.09
C ARG A 81 15.45 -2.03 -9.28
N ILE A 82 14.79 -0.88 -9.40
CA ILE A 82 15.09 0.12 -10.44
C ILE A 82 16.48 0.71 -10.24
N ILE A 83 16.82 1.17 -9.03
CA ILE A 83 18.13 1.80 -8.75
C ILE A 83 19.29 0.82 -8.79
N THR A 84 19.05 -0.46 -8.52
CA THR A 84 20.07 -1.53 -8.54
C THR A 84 20.14 -2.30 -9.86
N TYR A 85 19.29 -1.99 -10.84
CA TYR A 85 19.13 -2.76 -12.08
C TYR A 85 20.46 -2.97 -12.83
N ARG A 86 21.27 -1.91 -13.00
CA ARG A 86 22.57 -1.99 -13.70
C ARG A 86 23.66 -2.73 -12.93
N LYS A 87 23.52 -2.90 -11.61
CA LYS A 87 24.47 -3.68 -10.80
C LYS A 87 24.26 -5.19 -10.94
N SER A 88 23.14 -5.62 -11.53
CA SER A 88 22.74 -7.03 -11.59
C SER A 88 23.19 -7.77 -12.86
N GLY A 89 23.87 -7.12 -13.83
CA GLY A 89 24.40 -7.77 -15.03
C GLY A 89 23.38 -8.33 -16.04
N ARG A 90 22.12 -8.51 -15.65
CA ARG A 90 21.07 -9.09 -16.48
C ARG A 90 20.54 -8.07 -17.47
N THR A 91 21.08 -8.11 -18.68
CA THR A 91 20.47 -7.47 -19.83
C THR A 91 19.23 -8.27 -20.26
N ALA A 92 18.30 -7.65 -20.97
CA ALA A 92 17.04 -8.27 -21.41
C ALA A 92 17.21 -9.47 -22.38
N ALA A 93 18.42 -9.99 -22.53
CA ALA A 93 18.81 -11.14 -23.34
C ALA A 93 19.23 -12.37 -22.51
N GLU A 94 19.17 -12.32 -21.17
CA GLU A 94 19.48 -13.44 -20.25
C GLU A 94 18.31 -13.87 -19.37
#